data_AF-A0A2D4ES68-F1
#
_entry.id   AF-A0A2D4ES68-F1
#
_cell.length_a   1.000
_cell.length_b   1.000
_cell.length_c   1.000
_cell.angle_alpha   90.00
_cell.angle_beta   90.00
_cell.angle_gamma   90.00
#
_symmetry.space_group_name_H-M   'P 1'
#
loop_
_entity.id
_entity.type
_entity.pdbx_description
1 polymer ?
#
loop_
_entity_poly.entity_id
_entity_poly.type
_entity_poly.pdbx_seq_one_letter_code
_entity_poly.pdbx_strand_id
1 'polypeptide(L)'
;ADSQNLQRRSQDSKGSERTNLQQKSKIIKKSFFQHINNKKKIKETVGPLKREDGKEVTGNREKAELLNSFFASVFTQKETIAQPTKNITVKDRLEIKVK
;
A
#
# COMPACT_ATOMS: atom_id res chain seq x y z
N ALA A 1 40.63 29.18 43.14
CA ALA A 1 39.28 28.60 43.23
C ALA A 1 38.52 28.71 41.91
N ASP A 2 38.63 29.83 41.19
CA ASP A 2 37.79 30.11 40.01
C ASP A 2 38.05 29.24 38.78
N SER A 3 39.32 28.92 38.48
CA SER A 3 39.68 28.04 37.36
C SER A 3 39.07 26.63 37.51
N GLN A 4 39.04 26.09 38.73
CA GLN A 4 38.43 24.77 39.02
C GLN A 4 36.90 24.79 38.96
N ASN A 5 36.28 25.94 39.19
CA ASN A 5 34.83 26.11 39.06
C ASN A 5 34.44 26.24 37.58
N LEU A 6 35.23 26.99 36.79
CA LEU A 6 35.03 27.14 35.36
C LEU A 6 35.16 25.81 34.60
N GLN A 7 36.16 24.99 34.97
CA GLN A 7 36.35 23.67 34.37
C GLN A 7 35.17 22.73 34.64
N ARG A 8 34.65 22.71 35.87
CA ARG A 8 33.47 21.90 36.23
C ARG A 8 32.23 22.29 35.43
N ARG A 9 31.94 23.60 35.37
CA ARG A 9 30.83 24.12 34.55
C ARG A 9 30.96 23.76 33.07
N SER A 10 32.17 23.75 32.51
CA SER A 10 32.40 23.31 31.13
C SER A 10 32.06 21.82 30.93
N GLN A 11 32.40 20.97 31.89
CA GLN A 11 32.08 19.54 31.82
C GLN A 11 30.57 19.28 32.00
N ASP A 12 29.93 19.99 32.93
CA ASP A 12 28.49 19.86 33.17
C ASP A 12 27.67 20.31 31.95
N SER A 13 28.07 21.42 31.32
CA SER A 13 27.47 21.92 30.08
C SER A 13 27.59 20.89 28.94
N LYS A 14 28.76 20.29 28.75
CA LYS A 14 28.97 19.23 27.75
C LYS A 14 28.16 17.97 28.06
N GLY A 15 28.04 17.60 29.33
CA GLY A 15 27.20 16.49 29.77
C GLY A 15 25.72 16.72 29.43
N SER A 16 25.21 17.91 29.75
CA SER A 16 23.83 18.32 29.46
C SER A 16 23.51 18.34 27.97
N GLU A 17 24.43 18.85 27.13
CA GLU A 17 24.25 18.81 25.67
C GLU A 17 24.17 17.39 25.12
N ARG A 18 25.05 16.50 25.60
CA ARG A 18 25.06 15.09 25.19
C ARG A 18 23.78 14.37 25.58
N THR A 19 23.23 14.60 26.77
CA THR A 19 21.96 13.98 27.21
C THR A 19 20.77 14.52 26.41
N ASN A 20 20.74 15.84 26.14
CA ASN A 20 19.72 16.47 25.31
C ASN A 20 19.72 15.91 23.87
N LEU A 21 20.90 15.71 23.28
CA LEU A 21 21.03 15.09 21.96
C LEU A 21 20.50 13.65 21.95
N GLN A 22 20.84 12.85 22.97
CA GLN A 22 20.33 11.48 23.09
C GLN A 22 18.79 11.47 23.21
N GLN A 23 18.22 12.33 24.04
CA GLN A 23 16.77 12.45 24.22
C GLN A 23 16.08 12.84 22.91
N LYS A 24 16.63 13.84 22.20
CA LYS A 24 16.12 14.27 20.89
C LYS A 24 16.18 13.14 19.86
N SER A 25 17.29 12.39 19.81
CA SER A 25 17.41 11.23 18.91
C SER A 25 16.37 10.15 19.20
N LYS A 26 16.05 9.92 20.49
CA LYS A 26 15.04 8.95 20.92
C LYS A 26 13.63 9.39 20.50
N ILE A 27 13.32 10.68 20.66
CA ILE A 27 12.05 11.27 20.25
C ILE A 27 11.88 11.19 18.73
N ILE A 28 12.91 11.58 17.97
CA ILE A 28 12.88 11.54 16.49
C ILE A 28 12.67 10.12 15.97
N LYS A 29 13.38 9.13 16.55
CA LYS A 29 13.17 7.72 16.19
C LYS A 29 11.72 7.30 16.46
N LYS A 30 11.18 7.63 17.64
CA LYS A 30 9.81 7.29 18.01
C LYS A 30 8.77 7.92 17.06
N SER A 31 8.91 9.21 16.74
CA SER A 31 7.97 9.92 15.85
C SER A 31 8.08 9.42 14.41
N PHE A 32 9.27 9.07 13.93
CA PHE A 32 9.47 8.47 12.62
C PHE A 32 8.76 7.11 12.49
N PHE A 33 8.98 6.19 13.44
CA PHE A 33 8.29 4.89 13.42
C PHE A 33 6.77 5.03 13.54
N GLN A 34 6.29 5.97 14.37
CA GLN A 34 4.86 6.27 14.47
C GLN A 34 4.29 6.77 13.13
N HIS A 35 5.00 7.67 12.46
CA HIS A 35 4.58 8.19 11.15
C HIS A 35 4.47 7.09 10.10
N ILE A 36 5.50 6.24 9.99
CA ILE A 36 5.52 5.12 9.06
C ILE A 36 4.38 4.15 9.37
N ASN A 37 4.16 3.79 10.64
CA ASN A 37 3.08 2.89 11.03
C ASN A 37 1.70 3.48 10.74
N ASN A 38 1.50 4.78 10.97
CA ASN A 38 0.25 5.45 10.65
C ASN A 38 -0.03 5.49 9.14
N LYS A 39 1.00 5.66 8.30
CA LYS A 39 0.87 5.60 6.84
C LYS A 39 0.75 4.18 6.29
N LYS A 40 1.39 3.20 6.95
CA LYS A 40 1.26 1.77 6.64
C LYS A 40 -0.12 1.21 6.93
N LYS A 41 -0.94 1.87 7.75
CA LYS A 41 -2.37 1.60 7.83
C LYS A 41 -3.02 2.00 6.51
N ILE A 42 -2.82 1.19 5.48
CA ILE A 42 -3.79 1.07 4.40
C ILE A 42 -5.04 0.60 5.13
N LYS A 43 -5.97 1.51 5.42
CA LYS A 43 -7.35 1.11 5.74
C LYS A 43 -7.73 0.21 4.58
N GLU A 44 -8.07 -1.06 4.84
CA GLU A 44 -8.59 -1.95 3.82
C GLU A 44 -9.67 -1.15 3.08
N THR A 45 -9.31 -0.65 1.89
CA THR A 45 -10.19 0.27 1.14
C THR A 45 -11.40 -0.51 0.65
N VAL A 46 -11.20 -1.82 0.51
CA VAL A 46 -12.20 -2.83 0.24
C VAL A 46 -12.58 -3.45 1.57
N GLY A 47 -13.87 -3.37 1.92
CA GLY A 47 -14.39 -4.08 3.10
C GLY A 47 -14.38 -5.61 2.95
N PRO A 48 -14.78 -6.35 3.99
CA PRO A 48 -14.81 -7.81 3.95
C PRO A 48 -15.64 -8.32 2.78
N LEU A 49 -15.11 -9.33 2.07
CA LEU A 49 -15.82 -9.96 0.98
C LEU A 49 -17.01 -10.74 1.54
N LYS A 50 -18.21 -10.49 0.99
CA LYS A 50 -19.46 -11.15 1.43
C LYS A 50 -20.01 -12.02 0.30
N ARG A 51 -20.61 -13.15 0.66
CA ARG A 51 -21.37 -13.97 -0.28
C ARG A 51 -22.78 -13.41 -0.47
N GLU A 52 -23.55 -14.05 -1.33
CA GLU A 52 -24.96 -13.71 -1.59
C GLU A 52 -25.84 -13.77 -0.33
N ASP A 53 -25.49 -14.64 0.63
CA ASP A 53 -26.17 -14.76 1.93
C ASP A 53 -25.84 -13.62 2.91
N GLY A 54 -25.03 -12.64 2.48
CA GLY A 54 -24.59 -11.50 3.29
C GLY A 54 -23.54 -11.84 4.34
N LYS A 55 -23.12 -13.11 4.45
CA LYS A 55 -22.07 -13.54 5.39
C LYS A 55 -20.69 -13.27 4.81
N GLU A 56 -19.77 -12.93 5.69
CA GLU A 56 -18.38 -12.68 5.33
C GLU A 56 -17.66 -13.99 4.97
N VAL A 57 -16.84 -13.92 3.92
CA VAL A 57 -16.02 -15.03 3.45
C VAL A 57 -14.71 -15.04 4.22
N THR A 58 -14.48 -16.09 5.00
CA THR A 58 -13.27 -16.22 5.82
C THR A 58 -12.20 -17.06 5.13
N GLY A 59 -12.59 -18.09 4.37
CA GLY A 59 -11.67 -19.03 3.73
C GLY A 59 -11.04 -18.52 2.43
N ASN A 60 -9.74 -18.77 2.22
CA ASN A 60 -9.03 -18.35 1.00
C ASN A 60 -9.58 -19.04 -0.27
N ARG A 61 -9.89 -20.34 -0.18
CA ARG A 61 -10.51 -21.08 -1.30
C ARG A 61 -11.86 -20.51 -1.68
N GLU A 62 -12.71 -20.25 -0.68
CA GLU A 62 -14.03 -19.66 -0.88
C GLU A 62 -13.95 -18.26 -1.52
N LYS A 63 -12.98 -17.42 -1.10
CA LYS A 63 -12.73 -16.12 -1.72
C LYS A 63 -12.37 -16.27 -3.20
N ALA A 64 -11.49 -17.22 -3.53
CA ALA A 64 -11.07 -17.48 -4.90
C ALA A 64 -12.23 -17.95 -5.77
N GLU A 65 -13.07 -18.86 -5.27
CA GLU A 65 -14.24 -19.37 -5.98
C GLU A 65 -15.28 -18.28 -6.25
N LEU A 66 -15.58 -17.44 -5.25
CA LEU A 66 -16.54 -16.35 -5.38
C LEU A 66 -16.07 -15.28 -6.39
N LEU A 67 -14.79 -14.93 -6.35
CA LEU A 67 -14.22 -14.00 -7.33
C LEU A 67 -14.20 -14.61 -8.72
N ASN A 68 -13.84 -15.89 -8.83
CA ASN A 68 -13.82 -16.59 -10.11
C ASN A 68 -15.22 -16.67 -10.75
N SER A 69 -16.26 -17.00 -9.99
CA SER A 69 -17.63 -17.03 -10.51
C SER A 69 -18.13 -15.65 -10.93
N PHE A 70 -17.81 -14.61 -10.14
CA PHE A 70 -18.13 -13.23 -10.48
C PHE A 70 -17.47 -12.80 -11.80
N PHE A 71 -16.16 -12.97 -11.94
CA PHE A 71 -15.46 -12.60 -13.17
C PHE A 71 -15.88 -13.44 -14.36
N ALA A 72 -16.07 -14.75 -14.18
CA ALA A 72 -16.62 -15.61 -15.23
C ALA A 72 -17.94 -15.04 -15.73
N SER A 73 -18.89 -14.69 -14.84
CA SER A 73 -20.17 -14.09 -15.24
C SER A 73 -20.01 -12.78 -16.03
N VAL A 74 -19.06 -11.92 -15.65
CA VAL A 74 -18.78 -10.66 -16.36
C VAL A 74 -18.27 -10.93 -17.79
N PHE A 75 -17.41 -11.93 -17.96
CA PHE A 75 -16.80 -12.25 -19.24
C PHE A 75 -17.61 -13.25 -20.08
N THR A 76 -18.60 -13.93 -19.50
CA THR A 76 -19.47 -14.90 -20.20
C THR A 76 -20.83 -14.32 -20.58
N GLN A 77 -21.05 -13.01 -20.46
CA GLN A 77 -22.20 -12.39 -21.12
C GLN A 77 -22.12 -12.69 -22.61
N LYS A 78 -22.99 -13.59 -23.07
CA LYS A 78 -23.20 -13.83 -24.49
C LYS A 78 -23.75 -12.53 -25.03
N GLU A 79 -22.89 -11.78 -25.72
CA GLU A 79 -23.37 -10.84 -26.73
C GLU A 79 -24.35 -11.62 -27.61
N THR A 80 -25.64 -11.33 -27.49
CA THR A 80 -26.64 -11.65 -28.52
C THR A 80 -26.48 -10.70 -29.71
N ILE A 81 -25.25 -10.23 -29.96
CA ILE A 81 -24.88 -9.56 -31.19
C ILE A 81 -24.45 -10.71 -32.08
N ALA A 82 -25.30 -11.03 -33.05
CA ALA A 82 -25.11 -12.11 -34.01
C ALA A 82 -23.63 -12.21 -34.41
N GLN A 83 -23.03 -13.37 -34.12
CA GLN A 83 -21.62 -13.64 -34.38
C GLN A 83 -21.27 -13.20 -35.81
N PRO A 84 -20.29 -12.32 -36.05
CA PRO A 84 -19.80 -12.09 -37.40
C PRO A 84 -19.12 -13.38 -37.86
N THR A 85 -19.82 -14.08 -38.75
CA THR A 85 -19.35 -15.28 -39.42
C THR A 85 -18.08 -14.99 -40.21
N LYS A 86 -17.04 -15.78 -39.91
CA LYS A 86 -16.03 -16.33 -40.85
C LYS A 86 -15.17 -15.32 -41.63
N ASN A 87 -13.86 -15.42 -41.36
CA ASN A 87 -12.74 -15.21 -42.28
C ASN A 87 -12.27 -13.77 -42.55
N ILE A 88 -11.57 -13.17 -41.59
CA ILE A 88 -10.67 -12.05 -41.89
C ILE A 88 -9.38 -12.64 -42.48
N THR A 89 -9.28 -12.63 -43.81
CA THR A 89 -8.02 -12.88 -44.51
C THR A 89 -7.05 -11.76 -44.15
N VAL A 90 -5.79 -12.11 -43.87
CA VAL A 90 -4.70 -11.25 -43.33
C VAL A 90 -4.39 -9.98 -44.17
N LYS A 91 -5.12 -9.70 -45.25
CA LYS A 91 -4.91 -8.58 -46.17
C LYS A 91 -5.53 -7.25 -45.71
N ASP A 92 -6.41 -7.25 -44.70
CA ASP A 92 -7.08 -6.02 -44.24
C ASP A 92 -6.38 -5.32 -43.06
N ARG A 93 -5.09 -5.60 -42.81
CA ARG A 93 -4.29 -4.69 -41.98
C ARG A 93 -4.08 -3.40 -42.76
N LEU A 94 -4.86 -2.37 -42.42
CA LEU A 94 -4.54 -0.99 -42.79
C LEU A 94 -3.14 -0.67 -42.26
N GLU A 95 -2.17 -0.53 -43.17
CA GLU A 95 -0.83 -0.09 -42.83
C GLU A 95 -0.92 1.30 -42.20
N ILE A 96 -0.56 1.40 -40.92
CA ILE A 96 -0.42 2.67 -40.23
C ILE A 96 0.80 3.36 -40.83
N LYS A 97 0.59 4.24 -41.82
CA LYS A 97 1.63 5.18 -42.26
C LYS A 97 1.83 6.23 -41.17
N VAL A 98 2.91 6.07 -40.41
CA VAL A 98 3.44 7.14 -39.54
C VAL A 98 4.04 8.22 -40.45
N LYS A 99 3.64 9.48 -40.22
CA LYS A 99 4.15 10.67 -40.91
C LYS A 99 5.62 10.94 -40.59
#